data_AF-A0A444YIV8-F1
#
_entry.id   AF-A0A444YIV8-F1
#
_cell.length_a   1.000
_cell.length_b   1.000
_cell.length_c   1.000
_cell.angle_alpha   90.00
_cell.angle_beta   90.00
_cell.angle_gamma   90.00
#
_symmetry.space_group_name_H-M   'P 1'
#
loop_
_entity.id
_entity.type
_entity.pdbx_description
1 polymer ?
#
loop_
_entity_poly.entity_id
_entity_poly.type
_entity_poly.pdbx_seq_one_letter_code
_entity_poly.pdbx_strand_id
1 'polypeptide(L)'
;MKSGGCRESFIEWEKCTEEAEKNKEDIVEKCLNITAALKQCMEAHFDYYEPILRAEKAAEQQAIAELKKEAMEKESKEQDRASSDSDQK
;
A
#
# COMPACT_ATOMS: atom_id res chain seq x y z
N MET A 1 10.73 -7.63 -3.13
CA MET A 1 10.66 -8.61 -4.23
C MET A 1 11.95 -8.74 -5.05
N LYS A 2 12.84 -7.74 -5.10
CA LYS A 2 14.15 -7.81 -5.80
C LYS A 2 15.22 -8.69 -5.11
N SER A 3 14.86 -9.32 -3.99
CA SER A 3 15.67 -10.23 -3.19
C SER A 3 14.79 -11.39 -2.68
N GLY A 4 15.41 -12.51 -2.32
CA GLY A 4 14.72 -13.72 -1.87
C GLY A 4 14.44 -14.73 -2.99
N GLY A 5 13.70 -15.80 -2.67
CA GLY A 5 13.47 -16.94 -3.57
C GLY A 5 12.75 -16.61 -4.88
N CYS A 6 11.97 -15.53 -4.91
CA CYS A 6 11.17 -15.12 -6.07
C CYS A 6 11.82 -14.04 -6.94
N ARG A 7 13.12 -13.77 -6.74
CA ARG A 7 13.83 -12.71 -7.48
C ARG A 7 13.72 -12.88 -9.00
N GLU A 8 13.94 -14.08 -9.52
CA GLU A 8 13.91 -14.32 -10.98
C GLU A 8 12.50 -14.11 -11.56
N SER A 9 11.46 -14.67 -10.91
CA SER A 9 10.06 -14.44 -11.31
C SER A 9 9.69 -12.95 -11.27
N PHE A 10 10.27 -12.19 -10.34
CA PHE A 10 10.06 -10.76 -10.26
C PHE A 10 10.73 -10.00 -11.43
N ILE A 11 11.95 -10.40 -11.82
CA ILE A 11 12.65 -9.81 -12.97
C ILE A 11 11.91 -10.12 -14.29
N GLU A 12 11.37 -11.32 -14.44
CA GLU A 12 10.54 -11.67 -15.61
C GLU A 12 9.27 -10.83 -15.68
N TRP A 13 8.64 -10.60 -14.53
CA TRP A 13 7.50 -9.69 -14.44
C TRP A 13 7.88 -8.26 -14.83
N GLU A 14 8.97 -7.70 -14.29
CA GLU A 14 9.46 -6.35 -14.64
C GLU A 14 9.71 -6.21 -16.14
N LYS A 15 10.36 -7.19 -16.77
CA LYS A 15 10.56 -7.18 -18.23
C LYS A 15 9.25 -7.17 -19.00
N CYS A 16 8.28 -7.98 -18.57
CA CYS A 16 6.97 -8.01 -19.21
C CYS A 16 6.25 -6.65 -19.09
N THR A 17 6.29 -6.02 -17.91
CA THR A 17 5.66 -4.71 -17.70
C THR A 17 6.34 -3.62 -18.54
N GLU A 18 7.68 -3.60 -18.59
CA GLU A 18 8.44 -2.65 -19.41
C GLU A 18 8.11 -2.81 -20.91
N GLU A 19 7.98 -4.04 -21.39
CA GLU A 19 7.58 -4.31 -22.76
C GLU A 19 6.13 -3.90 -23.05
N ALA A 20 5.21 -4.17 -22.13
CA ALA A 20 3.81 -3.76 -22.23
C ALA A 20 3.68 -2.23 -22.35
N GLU A 21 4.38 -1.50 -21.47
CA GLU A 21 4.40 -0.03 -21.47
C GLU A 21 4.96 0.53 -22.77
N LYS A 22 6.10 -0.01 -23.23
CA LYS A 22 6.73 0.39 -24.49
C LYS A 22 5.81 0.21 -25.70
N ASN A 23 5.04 -0.88 -25.71
CA ASN A 23 4.13 -1.22 -26.79
C ASN A 23 2.72 -0.64 -26.62
N LYS A 24 2.43 0.02 -25.48
CA LYS A 24 1.09 0.51 -25.10
C LYS A 24 0.04 -0.62 -25.06
N GLU A 25 0.47 -1.79 -24.60
CA GLU A 25 -0.39 -2.96 -24.38
C GLU A 25 -0.94 -2.94 -22.94
N ASP A 26 -2.08 -3.60 -22.72
CA ASP A 26 -2.60 -3.78 -21.37
C ASP A 26 -1.68 -4.72 -20.58
N ILE A 27 -1.08 -4.18 -19.51
CA ILE A 27 -0.12 -4.90 -18.67
C ILE A 27 -0.77 -6.12 -18.02
N VAL A 28 -2.04 -6.01 -17.60
CA VAL A 28 -2.75 -7.08 -16.89
C VAL A 28 -2.98 -8.24 -17.84
N GLU A 29 -3.45 -7.98 -19.05
CA GLU A 29 -3.68 -9.02 -20.05
C GLU A 29 -2.36 -9.65 -20.53
N LYS A 30 -1.36 -8.83 -20.88
CA LYS A 30 -0.08 -9.32 -21.40
C LYS A 30 0.70 -10.13 -20.37
N CYS A 31 0.76 -9.65 -19.13
CA CYS A 31 1.61 -10.22 -18.10
C CYS A 31 0.85 -11.13 -17.12
N LEU A 32 -0.39 -11.53 -17.41
CA LEU A 32 -1.24 -12.31 -16.51
C LEU A 32 -0.56 -13.58 -16.00
N ASN A 33 -0.01 -14.39 -16.91
CA ASN A 33 0.59 -15.68 -16.57
C ASN A 33 1.88 -15.49 -15.75
N ILE A 34 2.69 -14.48 -16.08
CA ILE A 34 3.93 -14.16 -15.36
C ILE A 34 3.59 -13.63 -13.95
N THR A 35 2.55 -12.79 -13.85
CA THR A 35 2.03 -12.29 -12.58
C THR A 35 1.50 -13.44 -11.70
N ALA A 36 0.80 -14.41 -12.30
CA ALA A 36 0.33 -15.60 -11.59
C ALA A 36 1.50 -16.45 -11.05
N ALA A 37 2.54 -16.67 -11.85
CA ALA A 37 3.73 -17.40 -11.42
C ALA A 37 4.48 -16.68 -10.29
N LEU A 38 4.67 -15.36 -10.40
CA LEU A 38 5.26 -14.55 -9.34
C LEU A 38 4.45 -14.63 -8.05
N LYS A 39 3.12 -14.52 -8.15
CA LYS A 39 2.22 -14.65 -7.00
C LYS A 39 2.35 -16.02 -6.33
N GLN A 40 2.33 -17.11 -7.11
CA GLN A 40 2.48 -18.46 -6.57
C GLN A 40 3.82 -18.65 -5.83
N CYS A 41 4.90 -18.07 -6.35
CA CYS A 41 6.18 -18.07 -5.67
C CYS A 41 6.10 -17.32 -4.32
N MET A 42 5.51 -16.13 -4.31
CA MET A 42 5.36 -15.34 -3.08
C MET A 42 4.49 -16.04 -2.03
N GLU A 43 3.44 -16.74 -2.46
CA GLU A 43 2.58 -17.54 -1.57
C GLU A 43 3.34 -18.76 -1.01
N ALA A 44 4.17 -19.42 -1.80
CA ALA A 44 5.01 -20.53 -1.35
C ALA A 44 6.11 -20.09 -0.36
N HIS A 45 6.54 -18.83 -0.44
CA HIS A 45 7.53 -18.21 0.44
C HIS A 45 6.91 -17.16 1.35
N PHE A 46 5.66 -17.41 1.79
CA PHE A 46 4.92 -16.47 2.62
C PHE A 46 5.68 -16.11 3.90
N ASP A 47 6.34 -17.07 4.54
CA ASP A 47 7.17 -16.88 5.73
C ASP A 47 8.30 -15.86 5.57
N TYR A 48 8.85 -15.72 4.36
CA TYR A 48 9.86 -14.72 4.04
C TYR A 48 9.27 -13.30 3.92
N TYR A 49 8.04 -13.17 3.41
CA TYR A 49 7.39 -11.87 3.15
C TYR A 49 6.45 -11.41 4.28
N GLU A 50 5.89 -12.34 5.04
CA GLU A 50 4.91 -12.07 6.10
C GLU A 50 5.42 -11.10 7.18
N PRO A 51 6.67 -11.20 7.68
CA PRO A 51 7.12 -10.35 8.77
C PRO A 51 7.11 -8.86 8.39
N ILE A 52 7.54 -8.53 7.18
CA ILE A 52 7.56 -7.14 6.70
C ILE A 52 6.14 -6.66 6.39
N LEU A 53 5.29 -7.50 5.79
CA LEU A 53 3.90 -7.14 5.51
C LEU A 53 3.10 -6.88 6.80
N ARG A 54 3.35 -7.66 7.86
CA ARG A 54 2.73 -7.43 9.16
C ARG A 54 3.20 -6.11 9.78
N ALA A 55 4.50 -5.82 9.70
CA ALA A 55 5.07 -4.58 10.20
C ALA A 55 4.49 -3.36 9.46
N GLU A 56 4.39 -3.43 8.13
CA GLU A 56 3.78 -2.39 7.30
C GLU A 56 2.32 -2.14 7.68
N LYS A 57 1.52 -3.21 7.83
CA LYS A 57 0.12 -3.09 8.24
C LYS A 57 -0.04 -2.48 9.64
N ALA A 58 0.83 -2.84 10.58
CA ALA A 58 0.81 -2.26 11.92
C ALA A 58 1.15 -0.76 11.88
N ALA A 59 2.16 -0.36 11.07
CA ALA A 59 2.52 1.04 10.89
C ALA A 59 1.40 1.84 10.21
N GLU A 60 0.73 1.29 9.20
CA GLU A 60 -0.43 1.89 8.55
C GLU A 60 -1.58 2.13 9.55
N GLN A 61 -1.90 1.14 10.38
CA GLN A 61 -2.95 1.25 11.41
C GLN A 61 -2.62 2.33 12.45
N GLN A 62 -1.35 2.44 12.84
CA GLN A 62 -0.89 3.50 13.74
C GLN A 62 -1.06 4.89 13.10
N ALA A 63 -0.60 5.06 11.86
CA ALA A 63 -0.74 6.32 11.13
C ALA A 63 -2.21 6.73 10.97
N ILE A 64 -3.10 5.79 10.64
CA ILE A 64 -4.54 6.04 10.55
C ILE A 64 -5.12 6.47 11.92
N ALA A 65 -4.70 5.82 13.01
CA ALA A 65 -5.17 6.17 14.35
C ALA A 65 -4.71 7.56 14.78
N GLU A 66 -3.47 7.94 14.48
CA GLU A 66 -2.94 9.28 14.75
C GLU A 66 -3.67 10.34 13.94
N LEU A 67 -3.87 10.14 12.63
CA LEU A 67 -4.63 11.06 11.79
C LEU A 67 -6.07 11.26 12.28
N LYS A 68 -6.73 10.18 12.71
CA LYS A 68 -8.08 10.26 13.30
C LYS A 68 -8.08 11.05 14.61
N LYS A 69 -7.08 10.83 15.47
CA LYS A 69 -6.93 11.59 16.72
C LYS A 69 -6.73 13.08 16.43
N GLU A 70 -5.84 13.43 15.51
CA GLU A 70 -5.62 14.81 15.11
C GLU A 70 -6.87 15.48 14.52
N ALA A 71 -7.64 14.75 13.71
CA ALA A 71 -8.89 15.25 13.14
C ALA A 71 -9.90 15.56 14.26
N MET A 72 -10.10 14.64 15.20
CA MET A 72 -11.01 14.86 16.34
C MET A 72 -10.56 16.02 17.23
N GLU A 73 -9.25 16.18 17.47
CA GLU A 73 -8.71 17.31 18.25
C GLU A 73 -8.85 18.66 17.53
N LYS A 74 -8.81 18.68 16.20
CA LYS A 74 -9.05 19.89 15.40
C LYS A 74 -10.54 20.26 15.42
N GLU A 75 -11.41 19.27 15.20
CA GLU A 75 -12.87 19.46 15.27
C GLU A 75 -13.32 19.96 16.64
N SER A 76 -12.77 19.41 17.74
CA SER A 76 -13.09 19.88 19.09
C SER A 76 -12.63 21.32 19.31
N LYS A 77 -11.41 21.68 18.87
CA LYS A 77 -10.89 23.05 18.98
C LYS A 77 -11.66 24.05 18.12
N GLU A 78 -12.20 23.63 16.98
CA GLU A 78 -13.05 24.45 16.11
C GLU A 78 -14.45 24.65 16.69
N GLN A 79 -15.05 23.61 17.29
CA GLN A 79 -16.31 23.72 18.03
C GLN A 79 -16.18 24.64 19.25
N ASP A 80 -15.11 24.52 20.03
CA ASP A 80 -14.84 25.38 21.18
C ASP A 80 -14.69 26.85 20.76
N ARG A 81 -14.02 27.11 19.62
CA ARG A 81 -13.90 28.47 19.05
C ARG A 81 -15.22 29.02 18.52
N ALA A 82 -16.03 28.20 17.85
CA ALA A 82 -17.33 28.63 17.33
C ALA A 82 -18.35 28.93 18.45
N SER A 83 -18.27 28.18 19.56
CA SER A 83 -19.10 28.45 20.74
C SER A 83 -18.68 29.72 21.46
N SER A 84 -17.38 30.01 21.59
CA SER A 84 -16.91 31.22 22.28
C SER A 84 -17.19 32.52 21.53
N ASP A 85 -17.35 32.48 20.20
CA ASP A 85 -17.68 33.64 19.36
C ASP A 85 -19.20 33.96 19.38
N SER A 86 -20.03 32.99 19.79
CA SER A 86 -21.50 33.13 19.84
C SER A 86 -22.00 33.79 21.13
N ASP A 87 -21.21 33.78 22.21
CA ASP A 87 -21.57 34.37 23.52
C ASP A 87 -21.27 35.88 23.62
N GLN A 88 -20.70 36.50 22.58
CA GLN A 88 -20.23 37.89 22.61
C GLN A 88 -21.10 38.88 21.79
N LYS A 89 -22.32 38.50 21.40
CA LYS A 89 -23.24 39.33 20.60
C LYS A 89 -24.58 39.62 21.27
#